data_AF-A0A422QEG8-F1
#
_entry.id   AF-A0A422QEG8-F1
#
_cell.length_a   1.000
_cell.length_b   1.000
_cell.length_c   1.000
_cell.angle_alpha   90.00
_cell.angle_beta   90.00
_cell.angle_gamma   90.00
#
_symmetry.space_group_name_H-M   'P 1'
#
loop_
_entity.id
_entity.type
_entity.pdbx_description
1 polymer ?
#
loop_
_entity_poly.entity_id
_entity_poly.type
_entity_poly.pdbx_seq_one_letter_code
_entity_poly.pdbx_strand_id
1 'polypeptide(L)'
;MHAASSRRRTLLTLLALCAELVLLAREHLHGGVVAHHLLANPDLPAVSNWWGLLLVPLLTWWTVGRIDRRARLAASGGSSLKPAPIIAFLCALAYGATLAALFAAGSPLVDYIFFGLLALALVVRLWHAEYLLGFVLAMSLVAGPILPAMFGAVIALLSWLVHTAARALWRRLRPGLA
;
A
#
# COMPACT_ATOMS: atom_id res chain seq x y z
N MET A 1 -27.47 2.63 -6.58
CA MET A 1 -26.06 2.15 -6.60
C MET A 1 -25.08 3.00 -5.77
N HIS A 2 -25.25 4.33 -5.64
CA HIS A 2 -24.33 5.18 -4.84
C HIS A 2 -24.30 4.85 -3.34
N ALA A 3 -25.45 4.57 -2.71
CA ALA A 3 -25.52 4.27 -1.28
C ALA A 3 -24.78 2.98 -0.88
N ALA A 4 -24.83 1.93 -1.72
CA ALA A 4 -24.14 0.66 -1.46
C ALA A 4 -22.61 0.78 -1.54
N SER A 5 -22.10 1.57 -2.49
CA SER A 5 -20.67 1.86 -2.62
C SER A 5 -20.15 2.69 -1.43
N SER A 6 -20.93 3.69 -0.99
CA SER A 6 -20.61 4.48 0.21
C SER A 6 -20.61 3.64 1.49
N ARG A 7 -21.61 2.75 1.65
CA ARG A 7 -21.70 1.84 2.79
C ARG A 7 -20.52 0.88 2.86
N ARG A 8 -20.16 0.25 1.73
CA ARG A 8 -18.99 -0.64 1.66
C ARG A 8 -17.70 0.08 2.02
N ARG A 9 -17.49 1.29 1.46
CA ARG A 9 -16.30 2.10 1.77
C ARG A 9 -16.19 2.38 3.26
N THR A 10 -17.28 2.82 3.88
CA THR A 10 -17.33 3.10 5.31
C THR A 10 -17.05 1.84 6.14
N LEU A 11 -17.66 0.71 5.78
CA LEU A 11 -17.44 -0.57 6.47
C LEU A 11 -15.99 -1.02 6.42
N LEU A 12 -15.34 -0.95 5.25
CA LEU A 12 -13.93 -1.33 5.10
C LEU A 12 -13.00 -0.40 5.87
N THR A 13 -13.28 0.91 5.87
CA THR A 13 -12.53 1.88 6.67
C THR A 13 -12.67 1.61 8.17
N LEU A 14 -13.87 1.31 8.65
CA LEU A 14 -14.10 0.95 10.05
C LEU A 14 -13.39 -0.35 10.42
N LEU A 15 -13.42 -1.36 9.54
CA LEU A 15 -12.71 -2.61 9.77
C LEU A 15 -11.19 -2.39 9.88
N ALA A 16 -10.63 -1.57 8.99
CA ALA A 16 -9.21 -1.23 9.02
C ALA A 16 -8.84 -0.44 10.29
N LEU A 17 -9.70 0.48 10.73
CA LEU A 17 -9.52 1.20 12.00
C LEU A 17 -9.57 0.25 13.21
N CYS A 18 -10.54 -0.67 13.25
CA CYS A 18 -10.63 -1.67 14.31
C CYS A 18 -9.40 -2.58 14.34
N ALA A 19 -8.89 -2.99 13.17
CA ALA A 19 -7.66 -3.79 13.09
C ALA A 19 -6.46 -3.02 13.68
N GLU A 20 -6.30 -1.74 13.34
CA GLU A 20 -5.24 -0.89 13.89
C GLU A 20 -5.39 -0.68 15.41
N LEU A 21 -6.62 -0.48 15.90
CA LEU A 21 -6.89 -0.38 17.33
C LEU A 21 -6.50 -1.65 18.08
N VAL A 22 -6.74 -2.84 17.51
CA VAL A 22 -6.32 -4.10 18.11
C VAL A 22 -4.80 -4.20 18.20
N LEU A 23 -4.07 -3.78 17.15
CA LEU A 23 -2.61 -3.76 17.16
C LEU A 23 -2.06 -2.80 18.22
N LEU A 24 -2.57 -1.58 18.28
CA LEU A 24 -2.14 -0.58 19.26
C LEU A 24 -2.53 -0.95 20.69
N ALA A 25 -3.70 -1.56 20.89
CA ALA A 25 -4.09 -2.08 22.20
C ALA A 25 -3.13 -3.17 22.67
N ARG A 26 -2.71 -4.06 21.77
CA ARG A 26 -1.68 -5.06 22.09
C ARG A 26 -0.35 -4.37 22.48
N GLU A 27 0.14 -3.41 21.71
CA GLU A 27 1.36 -2.67 22.07
C GLU A 27 1.23 -1.99 23.43
N HIS A 28 0.13 -1.28 23.65
CA HIS A 28 -0.14 -0.58 24.89
C HIS A 28 -0.12 -1.51 26.11
N LEU A 29 -0.68 -2.72 25.98
CA LEU A 29 -0.69 -3.74 27.04
C LEU A 29 0.67 -4.44 27.25
N HIS A 30 1.59 -4.39 26.29
CA HIS A 30 2.89 -5.08 26.33
C HIS A 30 4.09 -4.14 26.52
N GLY A 31 3.88 -2.92 27.02
CA GLY A 31 4.97 -1.98 27.34
C GLY A 31 4.84 -0.59 26.71
N GLY A 32 3.72 -0.31 26.03
CA GLY A 32 3.43 1.00 25.44
C GLY A 32 3.49 0.99 23.92
N VAL A 33 2.93 2.04 23.30
CA VAL A 33 2.91 2.18 21.84
C VAL A 33 4.30 2.56 21.34
N VAL A 34 4.80 1.78 20.37
CA VAL A 34 6.19 1.89 19.89
C VAL A 34 6.35 3.12 19.01
N ALA A 35 7.54 3.70 19.04
CA ALA A 35 8.00 4.67 18.05
C ALA A 35 9.25 4.15 17.36
N HIS A 36 9.23 4.13 16.02
CA HIS A 36 10.35 3.66 15.22
C HIS A 36 11.16 4.84 14.71
N HIS A 37 12.46 4.82 14.96
CA HIS A 37 13.40 5.74 14.31
C HIS A 37 13.50 5.43 12.82
N LEU A 38 13.53 6.48 11.99
CA LEU A 38 13.72 6.34 10.55
C LEU A 38 15.04 5.61 10.27
N LEU A 39 15.00 4.65 9.33
CA LEU A 39 16.18 3.88 8.89
C LEU A 39 16.94 3.17 10.02
N ALA A 40 16.27 2.87 11.14
CA ALA A 40 16.89 2.34 12.35
C ALA A 40 18.07 3.20 12.87
N ASN A 41 18.08 4.50 12.54
CA ASN A 41 19.10 5.44 12.98
C ASN A 41 18.56 6.31 14.13
N PRO A 42 19.11 6.22 15.35
CA PRO A 42 18.63 6.98 16.51
C PRO A 42 18.75 8.50 16.35
N ASP A 43 19.65 8.98 15.48
CA ASP A 43 19.83 10.41 15.20
C ASP A 43 18.70 10.99 14.34
N LEU A 44 17.88 10.14 13.73
CA LEU A 44 16.72 10.54 12.93
C LEU A 44 15.44 10.55 13.76
N PRO A 45 14.43 11.39 13.40
CA PRO A 45 13.21 11.49 14.18
C PRO A 45 12.47 10.16 14.27
N ALA A 46 11.99 9.84 15.47
CA ALA A 46 11.14 8.69 15.72
C ALA A 46 9.69 9.00 15.37
N VAL A 47 9.02 8.01 14.78
CA VAL A 47 7.62 8.10 14.39
C VAL A 47 6.82 7.09 15.20
N SER A 48 5.84 7.57 15.95
CA SER A 48 4.97 6.72 16.78
C SER A 48 3.90 6.01 15.96
N ASN A 49 3.60 4.75 16.33
CA ASN A 49 2.53 3.96 15.72
C ASN A 49 1.14 4.54 15.96
N TRP A 50 0.96 5.47 16.91
CA TRP A 50 -0.32 6.18 17.12
C TRP A 50 -0.90 6.82 15.86
N TRP A 51 -0.03 7.31 14.98
CA TRP A 51 -0.47 7.89 13.72
C TRP A 51 -1.18 6.89 12.79
N GLY A 52 -1.03 5.59 13.04
CA GLY A 52 -1.79 4.54 12.39
C GLY A 52 -3.30 4.73 12.48
N LEU A 53 -3.80 5.23 13.62
CA LEU A 53 -5.22 5.54 13.82
C LEU A 53 -5.76 6.56 12.82
N LEU A 54 -4.90 7.41 12.27
CA LEU A 54 -5.27 8.37 11.24
C LEU A 54 -4.94 7.81 9.84
N LEU A 55 -3.72 7.31 9.67
CA LEU A 55 -3.19 6.93 8.37
C LEU A 55 -3.94 5.74 7.76
N VAL A 56 -4.17 4.67 8.53
CA VAL A 56 -4.79 3.44 8.04
C VAL A 56 -6.23 3.66 7.56
N PRO A 57 -7.14 4.31 8.31
CA PRO A 57 -8.49 4.56 7.81
C PRO A 57 -8.49 5.53 6.62
N LEU A 58 -7.64 6.56 6.62
CA LEU A 58 -7.54 7.50 5.52
C LEU A 58 -7.07 6.81 4.23
N LEU A 59 -6.01 6.01 4.33
CA LEU A 59 -5.46 5.24 3.21
C LEU A 59 -6.48 4.22 2.69
N THR A 60 -7.20 3.55 3.58
CA THR A 60 -8.26 2.59 3.21
C THR A 60 -9.39 3.30 2.48
N TRP A 61 -9.89 4.40 3.03
CA TRP A 61 -10.96 5.19 2.44
C TRP A 61 -10.59 5.72 1.05
N TRP A 62 -9.37 6.25 0.92
CA TRP A 62 -8.84 6.74 -0.35
C TRP A 62 -8.70 5.62 -1.38
N THR A 63 -8.10 4.49 -1.00
CA THR A 63 -7.91 3.32 -1.86
C THR A 63 -9.24 2.79 -2.39
N VAL A 64 -10.22 2.56 -1.50
CA VAL A 64 -11.55 2.08 -1.90
C VAL A 64 -12.25 3.10 -2.80
N GLY A 65 -12.13 4.40 -2.50
CA GLY A 65 -12.68 5.46 -3.36
C GLY A 65 -12.08 5.46 -4.77
N ARG A 66 -10.76 5.22 -4.90
CA ARG A 66 -10.07 5.12 -6.19
C ARG A 66 -10.51 3.88 -6.97
N ILE A 67 -10.68 2.74 -6.30
CA ILE A 67 -11.20 1.50 -6.91
C ILE A 67 -12.63 1.70 -7.39
N ASP A 68 -13.50 2.31 -6.57
CA ASP A 68 -14.89 2.60 -6.93
C ASP A 68 -14.99 3.50 -8.16
N ARG A 69 -14.15 4.55 -8.22
CA ARG A 69 -14.10 5.45 -9.38
C ARG A 69 -13.68 4.70 -10.64
N ARG A 70 -12.63 3.88 -10.56
CA ARG A 70 -12.18 3.05 -11.69
C ARG A 70 -13.28 2.08 -12.13
N ALA A 71 -13.93 1.40 -11.18
CA ALA A 71 -15.02 0.45 -11.44
C ALA A 71 -16.16 1.08 -12.23
N ARG A 72 -16.56 2.31 -11.88
CA ARG A 72 -17.60 3.06 -12.60
C ARG A 72 -17.18 3.39 -14.04
N LEU A 73 -15.94 3.83 -14.24
CA LEU A 73 -15.41 4.15 -15.58
C LEU A 73 -15.31 2.91 -16.49
N ALA A 74 -14.90 1.77 -15.94
CA ALA A 74 -14.88 0.51 -16.70
C ALA A 74 -16.29 0.07 -17.09
N ALA A 75 -17.24 0.17 -16.15
CA ALA A 75 -18.64 -0.20 -16.39
C ALA A 75 -19.29 0.67 -17.49
N SER A 76 -19.01 1.98 -17.52
CA SER A 76 -19.47 2.85 -18.61
C SER A 76 -18.86 2.51 -19.96
N GLY A 77 -17.67 1.89 -19.98
CA GLY A 77 -17.01 1.40 -21.18
C GLY A 77 -17.31 -0.07 -21.50
N GLY A 78 -18.33 -0.68 -20.89
CA GLY A 78 -18.71 -2.08 -21.15
C GLY A 78 -17.73 -3.14 -20.62
N SER A 79 -16.81 -2.78 -19.73
CA SER A 79 -15.79 -3.68 -19.19
C SER A 79 -15.90 -3.85 -17.67
N SER A 80 -15.40 -4.98 -17.15
CA SER A 80 -15.33 -5.24 -15.71
C SER A 80 -13.89 -5.12 -15.21
N LEU A 81 -13.70 -4.42 -14.09
CA LEU A 81 -12.41 -4.35 -13.39
C LEU A 81 -12.18 -5.53 -12.45
N LYS A 82 -13.20 -6.33 -12.14
CA LYS A 82 -13.07 -7.44 -11.19
C LYS A 82 -12.54 -8.69 -11.89
N PRO A 83 -11.64 -9.47 -11.25
CA PRO A 83 -11.22 -9.40 -9.83
C PRO A 83 -9.94 -8.59 -9.55
N ALA A 84 -9.38 -7.86 -10.53
CA ALA A 84 -8.01 -7.34 -10.48
C ALA A 84 -7.61 -6.56 -9.20
N PRO A 85 -8.41 -5.62 -8.65
CA PRO A 85 -8.02 -4.89 -7.44
C PRO A 85 -7.86 -5.77 -6.19
N ILE A 86 -8.65 -6.84 -6.07
CA ILE A 86 -8.58 -7.76 -4.92
C ILE A 86 -7.31 -8.60 -5.03
N ILE A 87 -7.00 -9.11 -6.23
CA ILE A 87 -5.77 -9.87 -6.47
C ILE A 87 -4.55 -9.00 -6.16
N ALA A 88 -4.52 -7.76 -6.67
CA ALA A 88 -3.43 -6.83 -6.41
C ALA A 88 -3.26 -6.55 -4.90
N PHE A 89 -4.35 -6.31 -4.17
CA PHE A 89 -4.32 -6.16 -2.71
C PHE A 89 -3.77 -7.41 -2.01
N LEU A 90 -4.26 -8.60 -2.35
CA LEU A 90 -3.83 -9.86 -1.74
C LEU A 90 -2.37 -10.17 -2.05
N CYS A 91 -1.90 -9.93 -3.27
CA CYS A 91 -0.50 -10.08 -3.63
C CYS A 91 0.39 -9.14 -2.81
N ALA A 92 0.01 -7.87 -2.67
CA ALA A 92 0.77 -6.93 -1.84
C ALA A 92 0.74 -7.29 -0.35
N LEU A 93 -0.41 -7.76 0.15
CA LEU A 93 -0.55 -8.23 1.53
C LEU A 93 0.35 -9.44 1.78
N ALA A 94 0.33 -10.44 0.89
CA ALA A 94 1.19 -11.61 0.98
C ALA A 94 2.68 -11.23 0.90
N TYR A 95 3.04 -10.33 -0.02
CA TYR A 95 4.41 -9.85 -0.16
C TYR A 95 4.89 -9.11 1.08
N GLY A 96 4.08 -8.17 1.58
CA GLY A 96 4.37 -7.44 2.82
C GLY A 96 4.43 -8.37 4.03
N ALA A 97 3.60 -9.42 4.10
CA ALA A 97 3.61 -10.38 5.20
C ALA A 97 4.90 -11.22 5.18
N THR A 98 5.36 -11.64 4.00
CA THR A 98 6.66 -12.31 3.85
C THR A 98 7.80 -11.40 4.31
N LEU A 99 7.78 -10.13 3.90
CA LEU A 99 8.80 -9.16 4.31
C LEU A 99 8.77 -8.92 5.83
N ALA A 100 7.57 -8.77 6.41
CA ALA A 100 7.37 -8.62 7.84
C ALA A 100 7.90 -9.84 8.62
N ALA A 101 7.61 -11.06 8.15
CA ALA A 101 8.10 -12.29 8.77
C ALA A 101 9.63 -12.39 8.73
N LEU A 102 10.26 -12.06 7.60
CA LEU A 102 11.72 -12.05 7.48
C LEU A 102 12.37 -10.99 8.35
N PHE A 103 11.78 -9.80 8.43
CA PHE A 103 12.24 -8.74 9.32
C PHE A 103 12.15 -9.18 10.79
N ALA A 104 11.01 -9.75 11.20
CA ALA A 104 10.83 -10.26 12.55
C ALA A 104 11.81 -11.41 12.89
N ALA A 105 12.19 -12.21 11.89
CA ALA A 105 13.19 -13.27 12.02
C ALA A 105 14.65 -12.75 11.97
N GLY A 106 14.88 -11.45 11.74
CA GLY A 106 16.23 -10.89 11.57
C GLY A 106 16.98 -11.45 10.36
N SER A 107 16.26 -11.93 9.34
CA SER A 107 16.86 -12.59 8.18
C SER A 107 17.49 -11.57 7.22
N PRO A 108 18.72 -11.79 6.73
CA PRO A 108 19.32 -10.93 5.70
C PRO A 108 18.56 -10.97 4.36
N LEU A 109 17.64 -11.93 4.19
CA LEU A 109 16.76 -11.99 3.02
C LEU A 109 15.81 -10.79 2.91
N VAL A 110 15.57 -10.08 4.02
CA VAL A 110 14.72 -8.88 4.04
C VAL A 110 15.19 -7.83 3.03
N ASP A 111 16.50 -7.62 2.92
CA ASP A 111 17.09 -6.62 2.02
C ASP A 111 16.86 -7.01 0.56
N TYR A 112 17.14 -8.27 0.21
CA TYR A 112 16.96 -8.77 -1.15
C TYR A 112 15.50 -8.69 -1.60
N ILE A 113 14.55 -9.02 -0.72
CA ILE A 113 13.13 -8.87 -1.03
C ILE A 113 12.79 -7.38 -1.16
N PHE A 114 13.17 -6.54 -0.20
CA PHE A 114 12.88 -5.11 -0.25
C PHE A 114 13.43 -4.43 -1.52
N PHE A 115 14.69 -4.67 -1.89
CA PHE A 115 15.26 -4.14 -3.14
C PHE A 115 14.67 -4.82 -4.39
N GLY A 116 14.28 -6.09 -4.29
CA GLY A 116 13.51 -6.78 -5.33
C GLY A 116 12.18 -6.08 -5.65
N LEU A 117 11.55 -5.45 -4.66
CA LEU A 117 10.33 -4.64 -4.88
C LEU A 117 10.60 -3.44 -5.78
N LEU A 118 11.78 -2.81 -5.68
CA LEU A 118 12.17 -1.71 -6.59
C LEU A 118 12.34 -2.21 -8.02
N ALA A 119 12.95 -3.37 -8.22
CA ALA A 119 13.04 -3.99 -9.54
C ALA A 119 11.65 -4.33 -10.09
N LEU A 120 10.76 -4.87 -9.25
CA LEU A 120 9.39 -5.16 -9.62
C LEU A 120 8.62 -3.89 -10.01
N ALA A 121 8.90 -2.75 -9.36
CA ALA A 121 8.28 -1.46 -9.65
C ALA A 121 8.54 -0.95 -11.08
N LEU A 122 9.61 -1.42 -11.73
CA LEU A 122 9.95 -1.08 -13.11
C LEU A 122 9.07 -1.79 -14.15
N VAL A 123 8.59 -2.99 -13.81
CA VAL A 123 7.86 -3.87 -14.73
C VAL A 123 6.37 -3.92 -14.41
N VAL A 124 6.03 -3.90 -13.12
CA VAL A 124 4.66 -3.98 -12.61
C VAL A 124 4.19 -2.59 -12.24
N ARG A 125 2.90 -2.34 -12.50
CA ARG A 125 2.22 -1.08 -12.18
C ARG A 125 1.89 -0.96 -10.70
N LEU A 126 2.92 -0.90 -9.85
CA LEU A 126 2.80 -0.87 -8.39
C LEU A 126 2.20 0.44 -7.83
N TRP A 127 2.01 1.47 -8.66
CA TRP A 127 1.42 2.74 -8.23
C TRP A 127 -0.07 2.71 -7.92
N HIS A 128 -0.74 1.56 -8.08
CA HIS A 128 -2.15 1.46 -7.72
C HIS A 128 -2.31 1.37 -6.19
N ALA A 129 -3.31 2.09 -5.68
CA ALA A 129 -3.53 2.25 -4.25
C ALA A 129 -3.77 0.92 -3.51
N GLU A 130 -4.37 -0.07 -4.18
CA GLU A 130 -4.56 -1.42 -3.63
C GLU A 130 -3.26 -2.12 -3.23
N TYR A 131 -2.16 -1.92 -3.96
CA TYR A 131 -0.85 -2.47 -3.59
C TYR A 131 -0.30 -1.79 -2.32
N LEU A 132 -0.38 -0.46 -2.28
CA LEU A 132 0.08 0.31 -1.12
C LEU A 132 -0.69 -0.08 0.15
N LEU A 133 -2.02 -0.18 0.07
CA LEU A 133 -2.84 -0.56 1.23
C LEU A 133 -2.50 -1.97 1.73
N GLY A 134 -2.38 -2.95 0.82
CA GLY A 134 -2.03 -4.32 1.21
C GLY A 134 -0.66 -4.41 1.87
N PHE A 135 0.34 -3.72 1.30
CA PHE A 135 1.69 -3.67 1.85
C PHE A 135 1.74 -3.03 3.24
N VAL A 136 1.07 -1.87 3.42
CA VAL A 136 1.03 -1.15 4.70
C VAL A 136 0.39 -2.01 5.78
N LEU A 137 -0.78 -2.60 5.52
CA LEU A 137 -1.48 -3.42 6.51
C LEU A 137 -0.66 -4.64 6.96
N ALA A 138 0.08 -5.28 6.05
CA ALA A 138 0.92 -6.41 6.41
C ALA A 138 2.12 -6.00 7.27
N MET A 139 2.78 -4.90 6.90
CA MET A 139 3.97 -4.42 7.61
C MET A 139 3.65 -3.72 8.94
N SER A 140 2.41 -3.26 9.16
CA SER A 140 1.96 -2.73 10.45
C SER A 140 2.19 -3.68 11.62
N LEU A 141 2.28 -4.99 11.37
CA LEU A 141 2.53 -5.99 12.41
C LEU A 141 3.92 -5.89 13.06
N VAL A 142 4.87 -5.20 12.41
CA VAL A 142 6.28 -5.22 12.79
C VAL A 142 6.91 -3.83 12.86
N ALA A 143 6.55 -2.92 11.96
CA ALA A 143 7.18 -1.59 11.85
C ALA A 143 6.18 -0.42 11.94
N GLY A 144 4.93 -0.71 12.31
CA GLY A 144 3.82 0.24 12.25
C GLY A 144 3.46 0.66 10.81
N PRO A 145 2.41 1.47 10.63
CA PRO A 145 1.90 1.80 9.30
C PRO A 145 2.64 2.94 8.58
N ILE A 146 3.31 3.86 9.29
CA ILE A 146 3.93 5.03 8.63
C ILE A 146 5.14 4.64 7.78
N LEU A 147 6.10 3.90 8.34
CA LEU A 147 7.32 3.55 7.60
C LEU A 147 7.00 2.81 6.30
N PRO A 148 6.15 1.76 6.31
CA PRO A 148 5.74 1.07 5.09
C PRO A 148 4.98 1.98 4.13
N ALA A 149 4.16 2.92 4.62
CA ALA A 149 3.44 3.85 3.76
C ALA A 149 4.39 4.83 3.06
N MET A 150 5.41 5.34 3.76
CA MET A 150 6.44 6.21 3.18
C MET A 150 7.23 5.48 2.09
N PHE A 151 7.79 4.30 2.40
CA PHE A 151 8.54 3.52 1.41
C PHE A 151 7.65 3.08 0.24
N GLY A 152 6.46 2.57 0.54
CA GLY A 152 5.49 2.16 -0.48
C GLY A 152 5.07 3.32 -1.39
N ALA A 153 4.91 4.54 -0.86
CA ALA A 153 4.61 5.72 -1.65
C ALA A 153 5.77 6.12 -2.57
N VAL A 154 7.02 6.05 -2.10
CA VAL A 154 8.21 6.28 -2.94
C VAL A 154 8.26 5.26 -4.08
N ILE A 155 8.07 3.97 -3.78
CA ILE A 155 8.07 2.90 -4.79
C ILE A 155 6.94 3.11 -5.80
N ALA A 156 5.73 3.45 -5.33
CA ALA A 156 4.60 3.77 -6.18
C ALA A 156 4.89 4.96 -7.11
N LEU A 157 5.52 6.01 -6.60
CA LEU A 157 5.91 7.18 -7.39
C LEU A 157 6.93 6.83 -8.46
N LEU A 158 7.99 6.08 -8.11
CA LEU A 158 9.00 5.62 -9.06
C LEU A 158 8.36 4.75 -10.15
N SER A 159 7.52 3.79 -9.76
CA SER A 159 6.78 2.95 -10.70
C SER A 159 5.93 3.79 -11.67
N TRP A 160 5.22 4.79 -11.15
CA TRP A 160 4.41 5.70 -11.97
C TRP A 160 5.27 6.51 -12.95
N LEU A 161 6.41 7.04 -12.51
CA LEU A 161 7.32 7.82 -13.35
C LEU A 161 7.87 6.97 -14.50
N VAL A 162 8.40 5.79 -14.20
CA VAL A 162 8.99 4.87 -15.19
C VAL A 162 7.96 4.51 -16.27
N HIS A 163 6.76 4.10 -15.88
CA HIS A 163 5.73 3.69 -16.83
C HIS A 163 5.12 4.86 -17.60
N THR A 164 5.13 6.07 -17.03
CA THR A 164 4.66 7.28 -17.73
C THR A 164 5.70 7.74 -18.74
N ALA A 165 6.99 7.75 -18.38
CA ALA A 165 8.09 8.03 -19.30
C ALA A 165 8.14 7.00 -20.44
N ALA A 166 8.04 5.70 -20.14
CA ALA A 166 8.01 4.65 -21.14
C ALA A 166 6.86 4.81 -22.14
N ARG A 167 5.64 5.13 -21.65
CA ARG A 167 4.49 5.41 -22.53
C ARG A 167 4.67 6.68 -23.36
N ALA A 168 5.23 7.74 -22.78
CA ALA A 168 5.49 8.99 -23.50
C ALA A 168 6.53 8.76 -24.62
N LEU A 169 7.60 8.03 -24.32
CA LEU A 169 8.62 7.66 -25.30
C LEU A 169 8.03 6.79 -26.42
N TRP A 170 7.24 5.78 -26.08
CA TRP A 170 6.58 4.92 -27.06
C TRP A 170 5.66 5.70 -28.02
N ARG A 171 4.92 6.69 -27.51
CA ARG A 171 4.07 7.56 -28.34
C ARG A 171 4.90 8.45 -29.25
N ARG A 172 6.05 8.96 -28.79
CA ARG A 172 6.96 9.78 -29.60
C ARG A 172 7.68 8.98 -30.69
N LEU A 173 7.97 7.70 -30.44
CA LEU A 173 8.63 6.80 -31.40
C LEU A 173 7.66 6.19 -32.43
N ARG A 174 6.34 6.30 -32.24
CA ARG A 174 5.31 5.85 -33.19
C ARG A 174 4.48 6.99 -33.81
N PRO A 175 5.07 7.97 -34.51
CA PRO A 175 4.30 9.04 -35.14
C PRO A 175 3.59 8.65 -36.46
N GLY A 176 3.56 7.38 -36.89
CA GLY A 176 3.20 6.98 -38.27
C GLY A 176 2.00 6.04 -38.48
N LEU A 177 1.06 5.89 -37.55
CA LEU A 177 -0.17 5.08 -37.76
C LEU A 177 -1.40 5.81 -37.20
N ALA A 178 -1.68 7.01 -37.73
CA ALA A 178 -2.93 7.72 -37.58
C ALA A 178 -3.51 7.99 -38.97
#